data_AF-A0A2B0LD20-F1
#
_entry.id   AF-A0A2B0LD20-F1
#
_cell.length_a   1.000
_cell.length_b   1.000
_cell.length_c   1.000
_cell.angle_alpha   90.00
_cell.angle_beta   90.00
_cell.angle_gamma   90.00
#
_symmetry.space_group_name_H-M   'P 1'
#
loop_
_entity.id
_entity.type
_entity.pdbx_description
1 polymer ?
#
loop_
_entity_poly.entity_id
_entity_poly.type
_entity_poly.pdbx_seq_one_letter_code
_entity_poly.pdbx_strand_id
1 'polypeptide(L)'
;CDTHNTLANVIPNMSYPPEPFLHLAAGIKEVVKVPVLHAQNIKDPNQATRILEGGYVDMVGMTRAHIADPHLIAKIKMGQIDQIKQCVGANYCIDRQY
;
A
#
# COMPACT_ATOMS: atom_id res chain seq x y z
N CYS A 1 -8.42 -26.56 0.21
CA CYS A 1 -9.14 -25.44 0.82
C CYS A 1 -8.19 -24.73 1.76
N ASP A 2 -7.46 -23.75 1.25
CA ASP A 2 -6.34 -23.12 1.96
C ASP A 2 -6.57 -21.61 1.99
N THR A 3 -7.64 -21.22 2.72
CA THR A 3 -8.24 -19.89 2.72
C THR A 3 -7.30 -18.79 3.22
N HIS A 4 -6.40 -19.12 4.13
CA HIS A 4 -5.44 -18.15 4.67
C HIS A 4 -4.33 -17.81 3.66
N ASN A 5 -3.83 -18.79 2.92
CA ASN A 5 -2.79 -18.58 1.91
C ASN A 5 -3.32 -17.79 0.70
N THR A 6 -4.55 -18.04 0.26
CA THR A 6 -5.17 -17.29 -0.83
C THR A 6 -5.45 -15.83 -0.45
N LEU A 7 -5.92 -15.57 0.77
CA LEU A 7 -6.15 -14.20 1.24
C LEU A 7 -4.86 -13.40 1.37
N ALA A 8 -3.76 -14.03 1.79
CA ALA A 8 -2.47 -13.36 1.92
C ALA A 8 -1.90 -12.88 0.56
N ASN A 9 -2.24 -13.56 -0.54
CA ASN A 9 -1.84 -13.17 -1.90
C ASN A 9 -2.60 -11.93 -2.41
N VAL A 10 -3.75 -11.60 -1.81
CA VAL A 10 -4.57 -10.44 -2.19
C VAL A 10 -4.45 -9.31 -1.17
N ILE A 11 -4.18 -9.66 0.10
CA ILE A 11 -4.09 -8.74 1.24
C ILE A 11 -2.81 -9.08 2.04
N PRO A 12 -1.65 -8.67 1.53
CA PRO A 12 -0.35 -9.01 2.10
C PRO A 12 -0.24 -8.48 3.52
N ASN A 13 0.03 -9.41 4.44
CA ASN A 13 0.26 -9.15 5.86
C ASN A 13 1.74 -8.79 6.12
N MET A 14 2.12 -8.77 7.38
CA MET A 14 3.49 -8.48 7.81
C MET A 14 4.56 -9.48 7.34
N SER A 15 4.16 -10.67 6.86
CA SER A 15 5.09 -11.67 6.34
C SER A 15 5.60 -11.35 4.93
N TYR A 16 4.96 -10.41 4.24
CA TYR A 16 5.38 -9.97 2.91
C TYR A 16 6.37 -8.82 2.98
N PRO A 17 7.29 -8.72 2.00
CA PRO A 17 8.11 -7.53 1.86
C PRO A 17 7.23 -6.30 1.59
N PRO A 18 7.79 -5.09 1.74
CA PRO A 18 7.13 -3.88 1.28
C PRO A 18 6.74 -3.96 -0.20
N GLU A 19 5.59 -3.37 -0.55
CA GLU A 19 5.15 -3.18 -1.95
C GLU A 19 5.12 -4.47 -2.81
N PRO A 20 4.58 -5.59 -2.30
CA PRO A 20 4.51 -6.80 -3.10
C PRO A 20 3.61 -6.56 -4.32
N PHE A 21 3.95 -7.22 -5.42
CA PHE A 21 3.18 -7.17 -6.67
C PHE A 21 3.21 -5.83 -7.43
N LEU A 22 4.04 -4.86 -7.05
CA LEU A 22 4.20 -3.61 -7.79
C LEU A 22 4.51 -3.86 -9.29
N HIS A 23 5.34 -4.85 -9.58
CA HIS A 23 5.69 -5.23 -10.96
C HIS A 23 4.46 -5.65 -11.80
N LEU A 24 3.44 -6.27 -11.19
CA LEU A 24 2.20 -6.62 -11.89
C LEU A 24 1.43 -5.36 -12.27
N ALA A 25 1.33 -4.40 -11.35
CA ALA A 25 0.68 -3.11 -11.64
C ALA A 25 1.44 -2.31 -12.70
N ALA A 26 2.77 -2.33 -12.66
CA ALA A 26 3.62 -1.70 -13.68
C ALA A 26 3.41 -2.33 -15.06
N GLY A 27 3.38 -3.66 -15.16
CA GLY A 27 3.09 -4.34 -16.43
C GLY A 27 1.71 -4.02 -17.00
N ILE A 28 0.71 -3.81 -16.14
CA ILE A 28 -0.61 -3.32 -16.58
C ILE A 28 -0.50 -1.89 -17.12
N LYS A 29 0.21 -1.00 -16.43
CA LYS A 29 0.40 0.39 -16.86
C LYS A 29 1.04 0.51 -18.24
N GLU A 30 1.95 -0.39 -18.59
CA GLU A 30 2.59 -0.39 -19.91
C GLU A 30 1.61 -0.62 -21.07
N VAL A 31 0.49 -1.31 -20.83
CA VAL A 31 -0.45 -1.70 -21.89
C VAL A 31 -1.76 -0.92 -21.89
N VAL A 32 -2.08 -0.20 -20.80
CA VAL A 32 -3.33 0.57 -20.69
C VAL A 32 -3.10 2.07 -20.85
N LYS A 33 -4.12 2.78 -21.34
CA LYS A 33 -4.10 4.26 -21.46
C LYS A 33 -4.81 4.98 -20.32
N VAL A 34 -5.44 4.22 -19.42
CA VAL A 34 -6.16 4.76 -18.26
C VAL A 34 -5.24 4.80 -17.04
N PRO A 35 -5.43 5.75 -16.10
CA PRO A 35 -4.60 5.82 -14.90
C PRO A 35 -4.65 4.54 -14.06
N VAL A 36 -3.49 4.06 -13.62
CA VAL A 36 -3.34 2.84 -12.81
C VAL A 36 -3.06 3.19 -11.35
N LEU A 37 -3.80 2.57 -10.42
CA LEU A 37 -3.62 2.71 -8.98
C LEU A 37 -3.15 1.38 -8.36
N HIS A 38 -2.14 1.44 -7.48
CA HIS A 38 -1.68 0.30 -6.71
C HIS A 38 -1.65 0.61 -5.21
N ALA A 39 -2.15 -0.32 -4.38
CA ALA A 39 -2.34 -0.07 -2.94
C ALA A 39 -1.65 -1.08 -2.00
N GLN A 40 -1.01 -2.11 -2.55
CA GLN A 40 -0.63 -3.28 -1.77
C GLN A 40 0.60 -3.00 -0.89
N ASN A 41 0.38 -3.01 0.43
CA ASN A 41 1.44 -2.92 1.45
C ASN A 41 2.31 -1.64 1.42
N ILE A 42 1.79 -0.53 0.88
CA ILE A 42 2.48 0.77 0.87
C ILE A 42 2.10 1.54 2.13
N LYS A 43 3.06 1.68 3.05
CA LYS A 43 2.81 2.20 4.41
C LYS A 43 3.60 3.46 4.73
N ASP A 44 4.65 3.72 3.98
CA ASP A 44 5.56 4.85 4.14
C ASP A 44 5.36 5.84 2.99
N PRO A 45 5.27 7.16 3.25
CA PRO A 45 5.26 8.17 2.19
C PRO A 45 6.47 8.09 1.24
N ASN A 46 7.65 7.74 1.73
CA ASN A 46 8.87 7.62 0.92
C ASN A 46 8.76 6.48 -0.10
N GLN A 47 8.10 5.38 0.28
CA GLN A 47 7.77 4.29 -0.63
C GLN A 47 6.84 4.79 -1.74
N ALA A 48 5.77 5.50 -1.36
CA ALA A 48 4.83 6.06 -2.33
C ALA A 48 5.53 7.02 -3.31
N THR A 49 6.39 7.91 -2.81
CA THR A 49 7.19 8.82 -3.65
C THR A 49 8.06 8.06 -4.63
N ARG A 50 8.86 7.08 -4.15
CA ARG A 50 9.73 6.27 -5.02
C ARG A 50 8.96 5.54 -6.12
N ILE A 51 7.78 5.02 -5.80
CA ILE A 51 6.92 4.32 -6.75
C ILE A 51 6.39 5.27 -7.84
N LEU A 52 5.93 6.45 -7.44
CA LEU A 52 5.38 7.46 -8.35
C LEU A 52 6.47 8.08 -9.23
N GLU A 53 7.62 8.43 -8.65
CA GLU A 53 8.77 8.97 -9.39
C GLU A 53 9.37 7.93 -10.36
N GLY A 54 9.35 6.65 -9.99
CA GLY A 54 9.74 5.55 -10.87
C GLY A 54 8.75 5.30 -12.02
N GLY A 55 7.61 5.98 -12.05
CA GLY A 55 6.62 5.86 -13.11
C GLY A 55 5.86 4.54 -13.13
N TYR A 56 6.02 3.68 -12.11
CA TYR A 56 5.42 2.34 -12.06
C TYR A 56 3.89 2.38 -12.04
N VAL A 57 3.30 3.36 -11.37
CA VAL A 57 1.85 3.59 -11.30
C VAL A 57 1.55 5.09 -11.32
N ASP A 58 0.30 5.48 -11.59
CA ASP A 58 -0.12 6.88 -11.59
C ASP A 58 -0.62 7.33 -10.21
N MET A 59 -1.09 6.39 -9.41
CA MET A 59 -1.59 6.64 -8.07
C MET A 59 -1.21 5.52 -7.12
N VAL A 60 -1.01 5.89 -5.86
CA VAL A 60 -0.73 4.96 -4.78
C VAL A 60 -1.88 4.98 -3.77
N GLY A 61 -2.46 3.82 -3.51
CA GLY A 61 -3.42 3.62 -2.44
C GLY A 61 -2.73 3.30 -1.12
N MET A 62 -3.03 4.04 -0.06
CA MET A 62 -2.43 3.81 1.26
C MET A 62 -3.50 3.49 2.31
N THR A 63 -4.50 2.67 1.97
CA THR A 63 -5.73 2.47 2.77
C THR A 63 -5.44 2.13 4.25
N ARG A 64 -4.64 1.09 4.50
CA ARG A 64 -4.32 0.68 5.89
C ARG A 64 -3.45 1.71 6.63
N ALA A 65 -2.65 2.50 5.92
CA ALA A 65 -1.90 3.59 6.54
C ALA A 65 -2.82 4.75 6.95
N HIS A 66 -3.84 5.07 6.15
CA HIS A 66 -4.87 6.05 6.54
C HIS A 66 -5.69 5.58 7.75
N ILE A 67 -5.97 4.27 7.87
CA ILE A 67 -6.63 3.70 9.06
C ILE A 67 -5.72 3.81 10.29
N ALA A 68 -4.43 3.52 10.14
CA ALA A 68 -3.46 3.59 11.23
C ALA A 68 -3.21 5.03 11.71
N ASP A 69 -3.21 6.00 10.79
CA ASP A 69 -3.04 7.41 11.08
C ASP A 69 -4.02 8.28 10.27
N PRO A 70 -5.13 8.72 10.87
CA PRO A 70 -6.09 9.61 10.21
C PRO A 70 -5.49 10.97 9.79
N HIS A 71 -4.38 11.38 10.41
CA HIS A 71 -3.68 12.63 10.11
C HIS A 71 -2.49 12.43 9.16
N LEU A 72 -2.34 11.25 8.55
CA LEU A 72 -1.25 10.90 7.64
C LEU A 72 -0.96 12.02 6.64
N ILE A 73 -1.97 12.46 5.88
CA ILE A 73 -1.81 13.49 4.85
C ILE A 73 -1.43 14.86 5.44
N ALA A 74 -1.97 15.23 6.59
CA ALA A 74 -1.63 16.48 7.26
C ALA A 74 -0.16 16.48 7.70
N LYS A 75 0.31 15.37 8.31
CA LYS A 75 1.70 15.20 8.74
C LYS A 75 2.68 15.22 7.57
N ILE A 76 2.33 14.55 6.46
CA ILE A 76 3.12 14.61 5.22
C ILE A 76 3.25 16.05 4.72
N LYS A 77 2.14 16.80 4.65
CA LYS A 77 2.15 18.20 4.22
C LYS A 77 2.97 19.13 5.13
N MET A 78 3.06 18.80 6.42
CA MET A 78 3.85 19.54 7.40
C MET A 78 5.31 19.08 7.50
N GLY A 79 5.73 18.09 6.70
CA GLY A 79 7.08 17.51 6.76
C GLY A 79 7.34 16.68 8.03
N GLN A 80 6.31 16.30 8.77
CA GLN A 80 6.40 15.55 10.04
C GLN A 80 6.33 14.04 9.80
N ILE A 81 7.15 13.52 8.89
CA ILE A 81 7.11 12.10 8.48
C ILE A 81 7.41 11.18 9.67
N ASP A 82 8.33 11.59 10.54
CA ASP A 82 8.78 10.84 11.72
C ASP A 82 7.68 10.64 12.77
N GLN A 83 6.61 11.43 12.72
CA GLN A 83 5.48 11.37 13.64
C GLN A 83 4.31 10.52 13.09
N ILE A 84 4.45 9.93 11.90
CA ILE A 84 3.42 9.11 11.29
C ILE A 84 3.30 7.78 12.03
N LYS A 85 2.07 7.43 12.43
CA LYS A 85 1.79 6.11 13.01
C LYS A 85 1.70 5.09 11.88
N GLN A 86 2.81 4.39 11.64
CA GLN A 86 2.88 3.43 10.54
C GLN A 86 2.01 2.20 10.81
N CYS A 87 1.31 1.74 9.78
CA CYS A 87 0.62 0.45 9.82
C CYS A 87 1.63 -0.70 9.97
N VAL A 88 1.39 -1.64 10.88
CA VAL A 88 2.26 -2.82 11.05
C VAL A 88 1.95 -3.96 10.06
N GLY A 89 0.78 -3.96 9.42
CA GLY A 89 0.36 -5.04 8.52
C GLY A 89 -0.14 -6.30 9.23
N ALA A 90 -0.61 -6.17 10.47
CA ALA A 90 -1.15 -7.29 11.26
C ALA A 90 -2.52 -7.82 10.77
N ASN A 91 -3.15 -7.14 9.82
CA ASN A 91 -4.46 -7.48 9.26
C ASN A 91 -5.64 -7.58 10.27
N TYR A 92 -5.47 -7.18 11.54
CA TYR A 92 -6.56 -7.15 12.52
C TYR A 92 -7.76 -6.26 12.13
N CYS A 93 -7.52 -5.26 11.27
CA CYS A 93 -8.57 -4.40 10.72
C CYS A 93 -9.54 -5.12 9.77
N ILE A 94 -9.14 -6.24 9.18
CA ILE A 94 -9.98 -7.04 8.27
C ILE A 94 -10.28 -8.45 8.83
N ASP A 95 -9.58 -8.85 9.88
CA ASP A 95 -9.73 -10.15 10.56
C ASP A 95 -11.17 -10.45 10.99
N ARG A 96 -11.96 -9.43 11.33
CA ARG A 96 -13.38 -9.59 11.69
C ARG A 96 -14.36 -9.67 10.50
N GLN A 97 -13.88 -9.53 9.26
CA GLN A 97 -14.73 -9.61 8.06
C GLN A 97 -14.73 -10.99 7.40
N TYR A 98 -13.81 -11.88 7.80
CA TYR A 98 -13.65 -13.24 7.28
C TYR A 98 -13.61 -14.24 8.43
#